data_AF-A0A6B1GMF9-F1
#
_entry.id   AF-A0A6B1GMF9-F1
#
_cell.length_a   1.000
_cell.length_b   1.000
_cell.length_c   1.000
_cell.angle_alpha   90.00
_cell.angle_beta   90.00
_cell.angle_gamma   90.00
#
_symmetry.space_group_name_H-M   'P 1'
#
loop_
_entity.id
_entity.type
_entity.pdbx_description
1 polymer ?
#
loop_
_entity_poly.entity_id
_entity_poly.type
_entity_poly.pdbx_seq_one_letter_code
_entity_poly.pdbx_strand_id
1 'polypeptide(L)'
;MSFVVILTIGTSKVFAGAGIATAHSLATEAGISMLQMGGNAFDAAVAISSTLAVVEPGSSGMGGGGFWLLYDAAKRQSIMLDGREKAP
;
A
#
# COMPACT_ATOMS: atom_id res chain seq x y z
N MET A 1 -3.93 18.19 -5.36
CA MET A 1 -5.33 17.86 -5.70
C MET A 1 -5.63 16.55 -5.00
N SER A 2 -6.25 16.62 -3.81
CA SER A 2 -6.42 15.48 -2.91
C SER A 2 -7.64 14.66 -3.36
N PHE A 3 -7.46 13.36 -3.60
CA PHE A 3 -8.57 12.46 -3.90
C PHE A 3 -8.84 11.52 -2.73
N VAL A 4 -10.09 11.55 -2.28
CA VAL A 4 -10.72 10.65 -1.32
C VAL A 4 -11.18 9.39 -2.08
N VAL A 5 -10.95 8.20 -1.52
CA VAL A 5 -11.41 6.92 -2.09
C VAL A 5 -12.65 6.44 -1.32
N ILE A 6 -13.73 6.15 -2.05
CA ILE A 6 -15.01 5.61 -1.57
C ILE A 6 -15.11 4.12 -1.99
N LEU A 7 -15.63 3.28 -1.09
CA LEU A 7 -15.74 1.83 -1.22
C LEU A 7 -16.96 1.40 -2.06
N THR A 8 -16.79 0.46 -3.00
CA THR A 8 -17.88 -0.30 -3.64
C THR A 8 -17.70 -1.80 -3.41
N ILE A 9 -18.81 -2.49 -3.07
CA ILE A 9 -18.84 -3.92 -2.82
C ILE A 9 -18.98 -4.64 -4.18
N GLY A 10 -17.94 -5.34 -4.58
CA GLY A 10 -17.94 -6.29 -5.70
C GLY A 10 -17.48 -7.66 -5.20
N THR A 11 -18.12 -8.71 -5.69
CA THR A 11 -17.91 -10.14 -5.36
C THR A 11 -16.45 -10.54 -5.49
N SER A 12 -15.68 -10.38 -4.42
CA SER A 12 -14.26 -10.69 -4.36
C SER A 12 -14.05 -12.01 -3.64
N LYS A 13 -12.95 -12.69 -3.97
CA LYS A 13 -12.37 -13.75 -3.16
C LYS A 13 -11.89 -13.07 -1.86
N VAL A 14 -12.82 -12.84 -0.94
CA VAL A 14 -12.55 -12.17 0.34
C VAL A 14 -11.66 -13.12 1.13
N PHE A 15 -10.39 -12.76 1.31
CA PHE A 15 -9.61 -13.26 2.42
C PHE A 15 -10.34 -12.77 3.67
N ALA A 16 -10.93 -13.67 4.44
CA ALA A 16 -11.69 -13.32 5.64
C ALA A 16 -10.75 -12.61 6.64
N GLY A 17 -10.65 -11.29 6.54
CA GLY A 17 -9.87 -10.43 7.46
C GLY A 17 -8.97 -9.35 6.84
N ALA A 18 -8.74 -9.30 5.51
CA ALA A 18 -7.83 -8.29 4.93
C ALA A 18 -8.35 -7.69 3.61
N GLY A 19 -8.15 -6.39 3.42
CA GLY A 19 -8.49 -5.65 2.21
C GLY A 19 -7.29 -4.87 1.66
N ILE A 20 -7.11 -4.88 0.35
CA ILE A 20 -6.06 -4.16 -0.36
C ILE A 20 -6.69 -3.37 -1.51
N ALA A 21 -6.34 -2.10 -1.62
CA ALA A 21 -6.77 -1.21 -2.70
C ALA A 21 -5.55 -0.48 -3.26
N THR A 22 -5.33 -0.59 -4.56
CA THR A 22 -4.22 0.06 -5.28
C THR A 22 -4.70 0.55 -6.64
N ALA A 23 -3.95 1.44 -7.29
CA ALA A 23 -4.29 1.96 -8.61
C ALA A 23 -4.11 0.92 -9.75
N HIS A 24 -3.25 -0.07 -9.55
CA HIS A 24 -2.94 -1.10 -10.55
C HIS A 24 -3.23 -2.52 -10.04
N SER A 25 -3.93 -3.34 -10.81
CA SER A 25 -4.32 -4.71 -10.40
C SER A 25 -3.14 -5.60 -9.99
N LEU A 26 -2.02 -5.56 -10.72
CA LEU A 26 -0.80 -6.30 -10.37
C LEU A 26 -0.20 -5.89 -9.01
N ALA A 27 -0.34 -4.62 -8.59
CA ALA A 27 0.11 -4.19 -7.28
C ALA A 27 -0.81 -4.73 -6.17
N THR A 28 -2.13 -4.76 -6.41
CA THR A 28 -3.08 -5.45 -5.52
C THR A 28 -2.75 -6.93 -5.40
N GLU A 29 -2.44 -7.62 -6.51
CA GLU A 29 -2.04 -9.03 -6.50
C GLU A 29 -0.75 -9.25 -5.71
N ALA A 30 0.28 -8.43 -5.90
CA ALA A 30 1.52 -8.51 -5.14
C ALA A 30 1.30 -8.36 -3.63
N GLY A 31 0.46 -7.41 -3.21
CA GLY A 31 0.08 -7.25 -1.82
C GLY A 31 -0.68 -8.45 -1.25
N ILE A 32 -1.61 -9.03 -2.02
CA ILE A 32 -2.33 -10.25 -1.64
C ILE A 32 -1.36 -11.42 -1.48
N SER A 33 -0.42 -11.60 -2.41
CA SER A 33 0.59 -12.65 -2.34
C SER A 33 1.46 -12.51 -1.09
N MET A 34 1.84 -11.29 -0.69
CA MET A 34 2.59 -11.07 0.55
C MET A 34 1.81 -11.49 1.80
N LEU A 35 0.52 -11.15 1.87
CA LEU A 35 -0.32 -11.59 2.99
C LEU A 35 -0.50 -13.12 2.99
N GLN A 36 -0.61 -13.75 1.82
CA GLN A 36 -0.69 -15.21 1.69
C GLN A 36 0.58 -15.92 2.17
N MET A 37 1.74 -15.27 2.03
CA MET A 37 3.01 -15.78 2.57
C MET A 37 3.17 -15.56 4.09
N GLY A 38 2.14 -15.04 4.76
CA GLY A 38 2.18 -14.77 6.20
C GLY A 38 2.80 -13.41 6.57
N GLY A 39 3.01 -12.54 5.59
CA GLY A 39 3.44 -11.16 5.83
C GLY A 39 2.35 -10.32 6.50
N ASN A 40 2.77 -9.24 7.16
CA ASN A 40 1.86 -8.28 7.78
C ASN A 40 1.44 -7.16 6.78
N ALA A 41 0.62 -6.22 7.23
CA ALA A 41 0.16 -5.09 6.41
C ALA A 41 1.30 -4.18 5.92
N PHE A 42 2.39 -4.05 6.68
CA PHE A 42 3.58 -3.28 6.30
C PHE A 42 4.37 -4.00 5.21
N ASP A 43 4.55 -5.32 5.31
CA ASP A 43 5.21 -6.12 4.27
C ASP A 43 4.44 -6.06 2.95
N ALA A 44 3.11 -6.16 3.02
CA ALA A 44 2.23 -6.00 1.86
C ALA A 44 2.36 -4.59 1.23
N ALA A 45 2.43 -3.53 2.05
CA ALA A 45 2.63 -2.17 1.55
C ALA A 45 3.98 -1.97 0.84
N VAL A 46 5.04 -2.63 1.30
CA VAL A 46 6.36 -2.60 0.64
C VAL A 46 6.30 -3.29 -0.72
N ALA A 47 5.68 -4.47 -0.81
CA ALA A 47 5.49 -5.15 -2.09
C ALA A 47 4.64 -4.34 -3.06
N ILE A 48 3.53 -3.77 -2.60
CA ILE A 48 2.66 -2.88 -3.39
C ILE A 48 3.48 -1.71 -3.94
N SER A 49 4.24 -1.01 -3.08
CA SER A 49 5.03 0.16 -3.48
C SER A 49 6.10 -0.21 -4.51
N SER A 50 6.74 -1.36 -4.32
CA SER A 50 7.76 -1.88 -5.24
C SER A 50 7.17 -2.26 -6.59
N THR A 51 5.98 -2.88 -6.61
CA THR A 51 5.28 -3.20 -7.85
C THR A 51 4.81 -1.95 -8.57
N LEU A 52 4.23 -0.97 -7.87
CA LEU A 52 3.80 0.32 -8.44
C LEU A 52 4.96 1.09 -9.09
N ALA A 53 6.17 1.01 -8.53
CA ALA A 53 7.36 1.60 -9.14
C ALA A 53 7.65 1.05 -10.55
N VAL A 54 7.18 -0.15 -10.87
CA VAL A 54 7.36 -0.82 -12.18
C VAL A 54 6.13 -0.65 -13.07
N VAL A 55 4.94 -0.87 -12.53
CA VAL A 55 3.70 -0.91 -13.31
C VAL A 55 3.03 0.46 -13.46
N GLU A 56 3.37 1.43 -12.60
CA GLU A 56 2.91 2.83 -12.66
C GLU A 56 4.07 3.84 -12.44
N PRO A 57 5.14 3.79 -13.26
CA PRO A 57 6.37 4.55 -13.01
C PRO A 57 6.21 6.08 -13.14
N GLY A 58 5.14 6.55 -13.81
CA GLY A 58 4.83 7.97 -13.92
C GLY A 58 4.21 8.60 -12.67
N SER A 59 3.70 7.77 -11.74
CA SER A 59 2.98 8.23 -10.55
C SER A 59 3.78 8.06 -9.27
N SER A 60 4.54 6.98 -9.14
CA SER A 60 5.32 6.65 -7.95
C SER A 60 6.56 5.84 -8.29
N GLY A 61 7.57 5.86 -7.42
CA GLY A 61 8.77 5.06 -7.59
C GLY A 61 9.89 5.42 -6.62
N MET A 62 10.97 4.65 -6.66
CA MET A 62 12.13 4.81 -5.75
C MET A 62 12.86 6.14 -5.90
N GLY A 63 12.69 6.84 -7.03
CA GLY A 63 13.32 8.15 -7.28
C GLY A 63 12.60 9.35 -6.66
N GLY A 64 11.44 9.13 -6.03
CA GLY A 64 10.68 10.18 -5.36
C GLY A 64 10.68 10.02 -3.84
N GLY A 65 9.59 10.46 -3.22
CA GLY A 65 9.34 10.33 -1.79
C GLY A 65 7.94 9.80 -1.51
N GLY A 66 7.60 9.70 -0.23
CA GLY A 66 6.33 9.14 0.19
C GLY A 66 5.95 9.48 1.62
N PHE A 67 4.70 9.22 1.92
CA PHE A 67 4.12 9.37 3.24
C PHE A 67 3.36 8.10 3.58
N TRP A 68 3.66 7.50 4.73
CA TRP A 68 2.97 6.30 5.19
C TRP A 68 2.32 6.56 6.54
N LEU A 69 0.99 6.52 6.58
CA LEU A 69 0.24 6.50 7.82
C LEU A 69 -0.02 5.05 8.22
N LEU A 70 0.68 4.64 9.27
CA LEU A 70 0.73 3.28 9.77
C LEU A 70 -0.05 3.18 11.08
N TYR A 71 -0.74 2.06 11.29
CA TYR A 71 -1.39 1.75 12.56
C TYR A 71 -0.87 0.42 13.09
N ASP A 72 -0.19 0.45 14.24
CA ASP A 72 0.23 -0.73 14.98
C ASP A 72 -0.88 -1.09 15.97
N ALA A 73 -1.66 -2.11 15.64
CA ALA A 73 -2.77 -2.56 16.48
C ALA A 73 -2.30 -3.17 17.81
N ALA A 74 -1.10 -3.76 17.86
CA ALA A 74 -0.55 -4.35 19.08
C ALA A 74 -0.18 -3.26 20.09
N LYS A 75 0.37 -2.14 19.60
CA LYS A 75 0.70 -0.98 20.44
C LYS A 75 -0.43 0.03 20.57
N ARG A 76 -1.49 -0.11 19.77
CA ARG A 76 -2.61 0.85 19.63
C ARG A 76 -2.10 2.26 19.29
N GLN A 77 -1.14 2.34 18.37
CA GLN A 77 -0.45 3.57 18.02
C GLN A 77 -0.52 3.82 16.52
N SER A 78 -0.70 5.10 16.17
CA SER A 78 -0.54 5.60 14.81
C SER A 78 0.86 6.16 14.64
N ILE A 79 1.53 5.80 13.56
CA ILE A 79 2.87 6.24 13.20
C ILE A 79 2.77 6.89 11.82
N MET A 80 3.30 8.10 11.68
CA MET A 80 3.44 8.77 10.40
C MET A 80 4.90 8.69 9.98
N LEU A 81 5.19 8.01 8.87
CA LEU A 81 6.50 8.04 8.25
C LEU A 81 6.50 9.09 7.14
N ASP A 82 7.30 10.14 7.33
CA ASP A 82 7.57 11.16 6.33
C ASP A 82 8.89 10.82 5.62
N GLY A 83 8.77 10.34 4.38
CA GLY A 83 9.89 10.13 3.47
C GLY A 83 9.86 11.11 2.30
N ARG A 84 9.41 12.34 2.53
CA ARG A 84 9.41 13.39 1.50
C ARG A 84 10.85 13.78 1.15
N GLU A 85 11.03 14.06 -0.13
CA GLU A 85 12.27 14.55 -0.70
C GLU A 85 12.67 15.91 -0.09
N LYS A 86 13.97 16.22 -0.11
CA LYS A 86 14.51 17.48 0.37
C LYS A 86 15.30 18.17 -0.75
N ALA A 87 15.27 19.50 -0.77
CA ALA A 87 16.20 20.27 -1.57
C ALA A 87 17.65 19.94 -1.15
N PRO A 88 18.59 19.81 -2.11
CA PRO A 88 19.99 19.56 -1.82
C PRO A 88 20.64 20.72 -1.05
#